data_AF-A0A1Z8XM25-F1
#
_entry.id   AF-A0A1Z8XM25-F1
#
_cell.length_a   1.000
_cell.length_b   1.000
_cell.length_c   1.000
_cell.angle_alpha   90.00
_cell.angle_beta   90.00
_cell.angle_gamma   90.00
#
_symmetry.space_group_name_H-M   'P 1'
#
loop_
_entity.id
_entity.type
_entity.pdbx_description
1 polymer ?
#
loop_
_entity_poly.entity_id
_entity_poly.type
_entity_poly.pdbx_seq_one_letter_code
_entity_poly.pdbx_strand_id
1 'polypeptide(L)'
;MSDNTGTIVQVIGPVVDADFSKADGLPKIYNALEIEYEVYGKPNKLTLEVQQHLGDGWVRAVAMSSSEGLKRGMDIKDTGAAISVPVGDEVLGRIFNVTGDPVDERGDVKTEKRYPIHRAAPPLTEQDTSATI
;
A
#
# COMPACT_ATOMS: atom_id res chain seq x y z
N MET A 1 -3.86 -11.40 14.14
CA MET A 1 -3.25 -10.36 13.32
C MET A 1 -2.48 -9.49 14.30
N SER A 2 -1.16 -9.55 14.30
CA SER A 2 -0.33 -8.68 15.14
C SER A 2 -0.52 -7.25 14.64
N ASP A 3 -0.90 -6.33 15.53
CA ASP A 3 -0.96 -4.90 15.22
C ASP A 3 0.47 -4.35 15.15
N ASN A 4 1.15 -4.60 14.03
CA ASN A 4 2.50 -4.08 13.77
C ASN A 4 2.39 -2.59 13.43
N THR A 5 2.40 -1.75 14.46
CA THR A 5 2.15 -0.31 14.36
C THR A 5 3.41 0.49 14.65
N GLY A 6 3.77 1.37 13.73
CA GLY A 6 4.83 2.38 13.90
C GLY A 6 4.25 3.77 14.10
N THR A 7 5.11 4.78 14.12
CA THR A 7 4.71 6.20 14.26
C THR A 7 5.36 7.07 13.19
N ILE A 8 4.62 8.05 12.67
CA ILE A 8 5.16 8.97 11.65
C ILE A 8 6.21 9.89 12.27
N VAL A 9 7.41 9.93 11.69
CA VAL A 9 8.49 10.84 12.13
C VAL A 9 8.65 12.03 11.21
N GLN A 10 8.35 11.89 9.91
CA GLN A 10 8.52 12.96 8.94
C GLN A 10 7.57 12.83 7.75
N VAL A 11 7.12 13.97 7.22
CA VAL A 11 6.29 14.07 6.01
C VAL A 11 6.90 15.13 5.10
N ILE A 12 7.31 14.76 3.89
CA ILE A 12 7.86 15.63 2.84
C ILE A 12 7.08 15.40 1.54
N GLY A 13 6.05 16.20 1.29
CA GLY A 13 5.16 15.95 0.15
C GLY A 13 4.59 14.53 0.22
N PRO A 14 4.72 13.69 -0.83
CA PRO A 14 4.22 12.32 -0.82
C PRO A 14 5.12 11.33 -0.06
N VAL A 15 6.30 11.75 0.40
CA VAL A 15 7.26 10.89 1.10
C VAL A 15 7.01 10.97 2.61
N VAL A 16 6.80 9.83 3.24
CA VAL A 16 6.55 9.71 4.68
C VAL A 16 7.56 8.77 5.29
N ASP A 17 8.29 9.23 6.29
CA ASP A 17 9.18 8.38 7.08
C ASP A 17 8.47 7.99 8.38
N ALA A 18 8.58 6.72 8.76
CA ALA A 18 7.92 6.15 9.94
C ALA A 18 8.88 5.29 10.76
N ASP A 19 8.76 5.37 12.07
CA ASP A 19 9.56 4.63 13.06
C ASP A 19 8.80 3.41 13.56
N PHE A 20 9.36 2.22 13.29
CA PHE A 20 8.89 0.91 13.75
C PHE A 20 9.86 0.28 14.77
N SER A 21 10.80 1.04 15.35
CA SER A 21 11.77 0.54 16.34
C SER A 21 11.13 -0.04 17.61
N LYS A 22 9.89 0.37 17.92
CA LYS A 22 9.08 -0.12 19.05
C LYS A 22 8.02 -1.14 18.64
N ALA A 23 7.93 -1.46 17.34
CA ALA A 23 6.94 -2.39 16.81
C ALA A 23 7.48 -3.83 16.83
N ASP A 24 6.61 -4.80 16.54
CA ASP A 24 6.97 -6.22 16.53
C ASP A 24 7.98 -6.58 15.43
N GLY A 25 7.98 -5.83 14.33
CA GLY A 25 8.91 -6.04 13.23
C GLY A 25 8.98 -4.89 12.24
N LEU A 26 10.11 -4.80 11.53
CA LEU A 26 10.29 -3.83 10.47
C LEU A 26 9.50 -4.26 9.22
N PRO A 27 8.59 -3.43 8.69
CA PRO A 27 7.85 -3.73 7.47
C PRO A 27 8.79 -3.99 6.29
N LYS A 28 8.47 -4.97 5.43
CA LYS A 28 9.30 -5.26 4.26
C LYS A 28 9.19 -4.14 3.22
N ILE A 29 10.23 -3.99 2.39
CA ILE A 29 10.12 -3.20 1.16
C ILE A 29 8.94 -3.75 0.35
N TYR A 30 8.14 -2.84 -0.20
CA TYR A 30 6.87 -3.07 -0.91
C TYR A 30 5.66 -3.44 -0.04
N ASN A 31 5.79 -3.56 1.28
CA ASN A 31 4.60 -3.69 2.12
C ASN A 31 3.75 -2.41 2.08
N ALA A 32 2.44 -2.60 2.09
CA ALA A 32 1.47 -1.54 2.28
C ALA A 32 1.38 -1.18 3.77
N LEU A 33 1.37 0.12 4.04
CA LEU A 33 1.07 0.71 5.32
C LEU A 33 -0.26 1.44 5.23
N GLU A 34 -1.04 1.43 6.31
CA GLU A 34 -2.34 2.11 6.40
C GLU A 34 -2.36 3.11 7.55
N ILE A 35 -2.96 4.27 7.28
CA ILE A 35 -3.25 5.30 8.27
C ILE A 35 -4.74 5.62 8.20
N GLU A 36 -5.41 5.58 9.34
CA GLU A 36 -6.76 6.12 9.52
C GLU A 36 -6.67 7.42 10.30
N TYR A 37 -7.20 8.51 9.73
CA TYR A 37 -7.07 9.85 10.30
C TYR A 37 -8.21 10.76 9.84
N GLU A 38 -8.38 11.91 10.49
CA GLU A 38 -9.42 12.87 10.13
C GLU A 38 -8.83 14.08 9.40
N VAL A 39 -9.49 14.47 8.31
CA VAL A 39 -9.19 15.70 7.56
C VAL A 39 -10.47 16.52 7.47
N TYR A 40 -10.45 17.76 7.98
CA TYR A 40 -11.63 18.64 8.05
C TYR A 40 -12.87 17.98 8.70
N GLY A 41 -12.66 17.15 9.72
CA GLY A 41 -13.74 16.44 10.43
C GLY A 41 -14.36 15.27 9.65
N LYS A 42 -13.71 14.81 8.57
CA LYS A 42 -14.13 13.61 7.83
C LYS A 42 -13.10 12.50 8.02
N PRO A 43 -13.54 11.24 8.24
CA PRO A 43 -12.64 10.11 8.29
C PRO A 43 -11.99 9.91 6.92
N ASN A 44 -10.70 9.63 6.94
CA ASN A 44 -9.89 9.39 5.76
C ASN A 44 -8.98 8.18 6.01
N LYS A 45 -8.74 7.41 4.95
CA LYS A 45 -7.84 6.27 4.95
C LYS A 45 -6.79 6.49 3.86
N LEU A 46 -5.53 6.47 4.26
CA LEU A 46 -4.40 6.60 3.33
C LEU A 46 -3.57 5.32 3.34
N THR A 47 -3.30 4.81 2.14
CA THR A 47 -2.34 3.73 1.92
C THR A 47 -1.01 4.32 1.52
N LEU A 48 0.08 3.78 2.06
CA LEU A 48 1.45 4.10 1.70
C LEU A 48 2.18 2.80 1.35
N GLU A 49 3.21 2.87 0.52
CA GLU A 49 4.06 1.72 0.21
C GLU A 49 5.48 1.96 0.68
N VAL A 50 6.03 1.02 1.46
CA VAL A 50 7.43 1.05 1.89
C VAL A 50 8.36 0.94 0.69
N GLN A 51 9.25 1.91 0.51
CA GLN A 51 10.23 1.92 -0.56
C GLN A 51 11.64 1.60 -0.08
N GLN A 52 11.98 2.00 1.16
CA GLN A 52 13.35 1.88 1.66
C GLN A 52 13.36 1.68 3.18
N HIS A 53 14.41 1.02 3.66
CA HIS A 53 14.79 0.99 5.08
C HIS A 53 15.89 2.04 5.30
N LEU A 54 15.69 2.94 6.25
CA LEU A 54 16.61 4.05 6.51
C LEU A 54 17.65 3.72 7.62
N GLY A 55 17.43 2.64 8.37
CA GLY A 55 18.21 2.29 9.57
C GLY A 55 17.43 2.59 10.86
N ASP A 56 17.91 2.10 12.00
CA ASP A 56 17.34 2.36 13.34
C ASP A 56 15.84 2.08 13.48
N GLY A 57 15.31 1.10 12.73
CA GLY A 57 13.89 0.77 12.73
C GLY A 57 13.00 1.70 11.89
N TRP A 58 13.60 2.60 11.11
CA TRP A 58 12.87 3.54 10.26
C TRP A 58 12.66 3.01 8.84
N VAL A 59 11.49 3.31 8.30
CA VAL A 59 11.12 3.05 6.91
C VAL A 59 10.76 4.35 6.20
N ARG A 60 11.06 4.42 4.91
CA ARG A 60 10.55 5.45 4.00
C ARG A 60 9.45 4.85 3.15
N ALA A 61 8.28 5.49 3.17
CA ALA A 61 7.12 5.10 2.41
C ALA A 61 6.66 6.23 1.48
N VAL A 62 5.96 5.87 0.41
CA VAL A 62 5.33 6.80 -0.52
C VAL A 62 3.83 6.70 -0.38
N ALA A 63 3.15 7.84 -0.21
CA ALA A 63 1.71 7.93 -0.13
C ALA A 63 1.05 7.69 -1.50
N MET A 64 0.02 6.85 -1.55
CA MET A 64 -0.74 6.55 -2.77
C MET A 64 -1.79 7.61 -3.12
N SER A 65 -1.99 8.58 -2.21
CA SER A 65 -2.90 9.72 -2.37
C SER A 65 -2.34 10.92 -1.58
N SER A 66 -3.13 11.98 -1.41
CA SER A 66 -2.74 13.19 -0.68
C SER A 66 -2.26 12.87 0.75
N SER A 67 -1.11 13.42 1.12
CA SER A 67 -0.57 13.41 2.49
C SER A 67 -1.03 14.61 3.32
N GLU A 68 -1.99 15.39 2.81
CA GLU A 68 -2.60 16.49 3.55
C GLU A 68 -3.19 16.01 4.87
N GLY A 69 -2.95 16.77 5.94
CA GLY A 69 -3.48 16.47 7.27
C GLY A 69 -2.67 15.48 8.09
N LEU A 70 -1.68 14.79 7.48
CA LEU A 70 -0.76 13.92 8.23
C LEU A 70 0.09 14.74 9.21
N LYS A 71 0.32 14.17 10.39
CA LYS A 71 1.11 14.78 11.47
C LYS A 71 2.09 13.77 12.01
N ARG A 72 3.24 14.28 12.48
CA ARG A 72 4.20 13.47 13.23
C ARG A 72 3.55 12.91 14.49
N GLY A 73 3.94 11.70 14.87
CA GLY A 73 3.41 10.96 16.01
C GLY A 73 2.07 10.26 15.73
N MET A 74 1.49 10.38 14.53
CA MET A 74 0.35 9.55 14.14
C MET A 74 0.77 8.09 13.99
N ASP A 75 -0.13 7.19 14.38
CA ASP A 75 0.05 5.75 14.22
C ASP A 75 -0.06 5.36 12.73
N ILE A 76 0.79 4.43 12.33
CA ILE A 76 0.82 3.88 10.97
C ILE A 76 0.98 2.36 11.05
N LYS A 77 0.04 1.64 10.46
CA LYS A 77 -0.07 0.18 10.59
C LYS A 77 0.52 -0.52 9.38
N ASP A 78 1.37 -1.52 9.60
CA ASP A 78 1.82 -2.43 8.55
C ASP A 78 0.76 -3.51 8.28
N THR A 79 0.39 -3.66 7.01
CA THR A 79 -0.55 -4.69 6.57
C THR A 79 0.11 -6.08 6.49
N GLY A 80 1.45 -6.13 6.48
CA GLY A 80 2.23 -7.35 6.36
C GLY A 80 2.37 -7.87 4.92
N ALA A 81 1.75 -7.21 3.93
CA ALA A 81 1.76 -7.62 2.53
C ALA A 81 1.83 -6.40 1.60
N ALA A 82 2.14 -6.64 0.33
CA ALA A 82 2.09 -5.58 -0.68
C ALA A 82 0.65 -5.14 -0.99
N ILE A 83 0.52 -3.94 -1.56
CA ILE A 83 -0.76 -3.45 -2.09
C ILE A 83 -1.33 -4.53 -3.03
N SER A 84 -2.58 -4.92 -2.76
CA SER A 84 -3.24 -6.03 -3.43
C SER A 84 -4.56 -5.60 -4.05
N VAL A 85 -4.69 -5.81 -5.35
CA VAL A 85 -5.80 -5.32 -6.17
C VAL A 85 -6.74 -6.46 -6.57
N PRO A 86 -8.05 -6.19 -6.76
CA PRO A 86 -9.00 -7.19 -7.24
C PRO A 86 -8.64 -7.65 -8.65
N VAL A 87 -8.81 -8.95 -8.92
CA VAL A 87 -8.61 -9.56 -10.25
C VAL A 87 -9.72 -10.58 -10.53
N GLY A 88 -9.93 -10.93 -11.80
CA GLY A 88 -10.97 -11.85 -12.23
C GLY A 88 -11.93 -11.23 -13.24
N ASP A 89 -13.01 -11.92 -13.57
CA ASP A 89 -14.01 -11.40 -14.51
C ASP A 89 -14.87 -10.31 -13.85
N GLU A 90 -14.93 -10.29 -12.52
CA GLU A 90 -15.71 -9.35 -11.71
C GLU A 90 -15.20 -7.90 -11.81
N VAL A 91 -13.95 -7.71 -12.26
CA VAL A 91 -13.36 -6.38 -12.46
C VAL A 91 -13.66 -5.80 -13.84
N LEU A 92 -14.24 -6.58 -14.78
CA LEU A 92 -14.51 -6.13 -16.13
C LEU A 92 -15.56 -5.01 -16.16
N GLY A 93 -15.23 -3.91 -16.84
CA GLY A 93 -16.09 -2.73 -16.96
C GLY A 93 -16.21 -1.89 -15.68
N ARG A 94 -15.31 -2.10 -14.72
CA ARG A 94 -15.16 -1.29 -13.48
C ARG A 94 -13.95 -0.36 -13.60
N ILE A 95 -13.98 0.76 -12.87
CA ILE A 95 -12.83 1.69 -12.77
C ILE A 95 -12.30 1.63 -11.34
N PHE A 96 -10.98 1.44 -11.21
CA PHE A 96 -10.29 1.36 -9.92
C PHE A 96 -9.19 2.42 -9.80
N ASN A 97 -8.89 2.81 -8.57
CA ASN A 97 -7.66 3.54 -8.26
C ASN A 97 -6.46 2.57 -8.13
N VAL A 98 -5.28 3.12 -7.82
CA VAL A 98 -4.03 2.35 -7.68
C VAL A 98 -4.04 1.33 -6.53
N THR A 99 -4.82 1.56 -5.48
CA THR A 99 -4.97 0.64 -4.34
C THR A 99 -5.99 -0.46 -4.59
N GLY A 100 -6.71 -0.40 -5.72
CA GLY A 100 -7.71 -1.39 -6.12
C GLY A 100 -9.11 -1.12 -5.56
N ASP A 101 -9.38 0.10 -5.09
CA ASP A 101 -10.71 0.53 -4.66
C ASP A 101 -11.52 1.00 -5.88
N PRO A 102 -12.81 0.63 -5.99
CA PRO A 102 -13.66 1.09 -7.09
C PRO A 102 -13.98 2.58 -6.94
N VAL A 103 -13.84 3.33 -8.05
CA VAL A 103 -14.07 4.79 -8.10
C VAL A 103 -15.14 5.19 -9.13
N ASP A 104 -15.93 4.22 -9.58
CA ASP A 104 -16.97 4.40 -10.60
C ASP A 104 -18.38 4.63 -10.05
N GLU A 105 -18.52 4.80 -8.72
CA GLU A 105 -19.81 4.98 -8.02
C GLU A 105 -20.82 3.83 -8.20
N ARG A 106 -20.38 2.65 -8.66
CA ARG A 106 -21.24 1.47 -8.88
C ARG A 106 -21.25 0.49 -7.69
N GLY A 107 -20.84 0.95 -6.51
CA GLY A 107 -20.69 0.15 -5.30
C GLY A 107 -19.48 -0.79 -5.32
N ASP A 108 -19.39 -1.68 -4.34
CA ASP A 108 -18.23 -2.56 -4.19
C ASP A 108 -18.13 -3.63 -5.29
N VAL A 109 -16.89 -4.10 -5.53
CA VAL A 109 -16.63 -5.26 -6.38
C VAL A 109 -16.45 -6.47 -5.48
N LYS A 110 -17.40 -7.41 -5.54
CA LYS A 110 -17.28 -8.70 -4.84
C LYS A 110 -16.29 -9.56 -5.62
N THR A 111 -15.09 -9.71 -5.09
CA THR A 111 -14.11 -10.69 -5.57
C THR A 111 -13.45 -11.37 -4.40
N GLU A 112 -13.21 -12.67 -4.52
CA GLU A 112 -12.42 -13.45 -3.57
C GLU A 112 -10.93 -13.44 -3.95
N LYS A 113 -10.59 -13.01 -5.17
CA LYS A 113 -9.25 -13.10 -5.73
C LYS A 113 -8.61 -11.72 -5.82
N ARG A 114 -7.54 -11.53 -5.06
CA ARG A 114 -6.68 -10.33 -5.13
C ARG A 114 -5.24 -10.74 -5.38
N TYR A 115 -4.55 -9.99 -6.22
CA TYR A 115 -3.12 -10.20 -6.50
C TYR A 115 -2.30 -9.00 -6.03
N PRO A 116 -1.08 -9.24 -5.51
CA PRO A 116 -0.15 -8.15 -5.21
C PRO A 116 0.30 -7.47 -6.51
N ILE A 117 0.48 -6.14 -6.44
CA ILE A 117 0.97 -5.37 -7.60
C ILE A 117 2.46 -5.63 -7.87
N HIS A 118 3.21 -6.02 -6.85
CA HIS A 118 4.60 -6.46 -6.97
C HIS A 118 4.67 -7.98 -7.11
N ARG A 119 5.19 -8.46 -8.25
CA ARG A 119 5.54 -9.86 -8.47
C ARG A 119 6.81 -9.97 -9.30
N ALA A 120 7.55 -11.05 -9.13
CA ALA A 120 8.68 -11.34 -9.99
C ALA A 120 8.22 -11.52 -11.45
N ALA A 121 9.09 -11.12 -12.38
CA ALA A 121 8.89 -11.44 -13.79
C ALA A 121 8.87 -12.97 -14.00
N PRO A 122 8.23 -13.46 -15.08
CA PRO A 122 8.29 -14.87 -15.43
C PRO A 122 9.75 -15.34 -15.57
N PRO A 123 10.10 -16.52 -15.01
CA PRO A 123 11.44 -17.08 -15.14
C PRO A 123 11.75 -17.41 -16.61
N LEU A 124 13.03 -17.49 -16.95
CA LEU A 124 13.50 -17.79 -18.32
C LEU A 124 12.86 -19.07 -18.90
N THR A 125 12.62 -20.07 -18.06
CA THR A 125 12.02 -21.37 -18.44
C THR A 125 10.55 -21.28 -18.84
N GLU A 126 9.86 -20.20 -18.46
CA GLU A 126 8.45 -19.96 -18.79
C GLU A 126 8.29 -18.95 -19.94
N GLN A 127 9.40 -18.43 -20.48
CA GLN A 127 9.35 -17.50 -21.61
C GLN A 127 9.14 -18.27 -22.91
N ASP A 128 8.19 -17.80 -23.72
CA ASP A 128 7.97 -18.32 -25.07
C ASP A 128 9.07 -17.80 -26.01
N THR A 129 9.73 -18.72 -26.71
CA THR A 129 10.80 -18.38 -27.68
C THR A 129 10.27 -18.04 -29.07
N SER A 130 8.97 -18.19 -29.30
CA SER A 130 8.34 -17.85 -30.58
C SER A 130 8.10 -16.34 -30.69
N ALA A 131 8.51 -15.75 -31.81
CA ALA A 131 8.13 -14.39 -32.17
C ALA A 131 6.76 -14.43 -32.84
N THR A 132 5.69 -14.31 -32.05
CA THR A 132 4.34 -14.10 -32.59
C THR A 132 4.07 -12.60 -32.57
N ILE A 133 4.03 -11.97 -33.76
CA ILE A 133 3.63 -10.57 -33.96
C ILE A 133 2.11 -10.51 -34.06
#